data_AF-A0A382Z6E2-F1
#
_entry.id   AF-A0A382Z6E2-F1
#
_cell.length_a   1.000
_cell.length_b   1.000
_cell.length_c   1.000
_cell.angle_alpha   90.00
_cell.angle_beta   90.00
_cell.angle_gamma   90.00
#
_symmetry.space_group_name_H-M   'P 1'
#
loop_
_entity.id
_entity.type
_entity.pdbx_description
1 polymer ?
#
loop_
_entity_poly.entity_id
_entity_poly.type
_entity_poly.pdbx_seq_one_letter_code
_entity_poly.pdbx_strand_id
1 'polypeptide(L)'
;VKPILLFSLPFVRFKRISQRLVVFLFAAASSLVQGKDAPPASISGVYPSLTMYNEEGECGTGAVVPWAGRLWVITYGPHKP
;
A
#
# COMPACT_ATOMS: atom_id res chain seq x y z
N VAL A 1 -30.16 -65.39 -9.38
CA VAL A 1 -29.61 -64.77 -8.16
C VAL A 1 -28.20 -64.26 -8.49
N LYS A 2 -28.00 -62.96 -8.71
CA LYS A 2 -26.70 -62.36 -9.06
C LYS A 2 -26.19 -61.54 -7.86
N PRO A 3 -24.96 -61.75 -7.37
CA PRO A 3 -24.44 -61.00 -6.24
C PRO A 3 -24.03 -59.61 -6.69
N ILE A 4 -24.56 -58.60 -6.01
CA ILE A 4 -24.19 -57.19 -6.15
C ILE A 4 -22.82 -57.00 -5.49
N LEU A 5 -21.80 -56.72 -6.32
CA LEU A 5 -20.47 -56.33 -5.88
C LEU A 5 -20.51 -54.87 -5.42
N LEU A 6 -20.61 -54.68 -4.11
CA LEU A 6 -20.44 -53.37 -3.46
C LEU A 6 -18.94 -53.00 -3.42
N PHE A 7 -18.53 -52.17 -4.38
CA PHE A 7 -17.20 -51.55 -4.41
C PHE A 7 -17.11 -50.50 -3.30
N SER A 8 -16.40 -50.83 -2.22
CA SER A 8 -16.03 -49.87 -1.17
C SER A 8 -14.93 -48.95 -1.71
N LEU A 9 -15.26 -47.69 -1.98
CA LEU A 9 -14.26 -46.68 -2.34
C LEU A 9 -13.44 -46.33 -1.08
N PRO A 10 -12.09 -46.34 -1.14
CA PRO A 10 -11.28 -45.96 -0.01
C PRO A 10 -11.45 -44.46 0.26
N PHE A 11 -11.95 -44.13 1.44
CA PHE A 11 -11.96 -42.78 1.98
C PHE A 11 -10.53 -42.21 1.92
N VAL A 12 -10.30 -41.26 1.00
CA VAL A 12 -9.04 -40.52 0.91
C VAL A 12 -8.93 -39.68 2.18
N ARG A 13 -8.06 -40.09 3.10
CA ARG A 13 -7.80 -39.39 4.36
C ARG A 13 -7.02 -38.12 4.04
N PHE A 14 -7.73 -37.00 3.88
CA PHE A 14 -7.13 -35.67 3.74
C PHE A 14 -6.11 -35.46 4.86
N LYS A 15 -4.82 -35.54 4.51
CA LYS A 15 -3.72 -35.36 5.45
C LYS A 15 -3.80 -33.91 5.90
N ARG A 16 -3.97 -33.68 7.22
CA ARG A 16 -4.05 -32.35 7.85
C ARG A 16 -3.01 -31.43 7.22
N ILE A 17 -3.45 -30.56 6.33
CA ILE A 17 -2.64 -29.45 5.83
C ILE A 17 -2.20 -28.69 7.08
N SER A 18 -0.88 -28.61 7.27
CA SER A 18 -0.28 -27.98 8.43
C SER A 18 -0.86 -26.57 8.58
N GLN A 19 -1.59 -26.32 9.67
CA GLN A 19 -2.24 -25.04 9.94
C GLN A 19 -1.24 -23.86 9.84
N ARG A 20 0.05 -24.11 10.11
CA ARG A 20 1.13 -23.14 9.98
C ARG A 20 1.33 -22.65 8.54
N LEU A 21 1.15 -23.53 7.55
CA LEU A 21 1.34 -23.20 6.14
C LEU A 21 0.20 -22.32 5.62
N VAL A 22 -1.03 -22.56 6.12
CA VAL A 22 -2.20 -21.72 5.82
C VAL A 22 -2.04 -20.32 6.42
N VAL A 23 -1.60 -20.22 7.68
CA VAL A 23 -1.34 -18.94 8.34
C VAL A 23 -0.23 -18.15 7.61
N PHE A 24 0.84 -18.82 7.19
CA PHE A 24 1.94 -18.17 6.47
C PHE A 24 1.51 -17.63 5.10
N LEU A 25 0.74 -18.42 4.34
CA LEU A 25 0.20 -18.01 3.04
C LEU A 25 -0.79 -16.84 3.18
N PHE A 26 -1.62 -16.85 4.22
CA PHE A 26 -2.57 -15.76 4.47
C PHE A 26 -1.86 -14.45 4.84
N ALA A 27 -0.83 -14.51 5.70
CA ALA A 27 -0.03 -13.34 6.06
C ALA A 27 0.73 -12.74 4.87
N ALA A 28 1.27 -13.58 3.98
CA ALA A 28 1.96 -13.12 2.77
C ALA A 28 1.00 -12.41 1.80
N ALA A 29 -0.24 -12.91 1.64
CA ALA A 29 -1.23 -12.31 0.73
C ALA A 29 -1.66 -10.89 1.16
N SER A 30 -1.72 -10.61 2.47
CA SER A 30 -2.08 -9.28 2.99
C SER A 30 -1.06 -8.19 2.67
N SER A 31 0.21 -8.54 2.46
CA SER A 31 1.28 -7.57 2.14
C SER A 31 1.18 -6.98 0.73
N LEU A 32 0.40 -7.60 -0.16
CA LEU A 32 0.20 -7.14 -1.54
C LEU A 32 -0.80 -5.99 -1.66
N VAL A 33 -1.58 -5.72 -0.62
CA VAL A 33 -2.57 -4.63 -0.61
C VAL A 33 -1.92 -3.38 0.02
N GLN A 34 -0.98 -2.76 -0.70
CA GLN A 34 -0.60 -1.38 -0.38
C GLN A 34 -1.61 -0.42 -1.00
N GLY A 35 -2.47 0.17 -0.17
CA GLY A 35 -3.38 1.24 -0.58
C GLY A 35 -2.60 2.48 -0.98
N LYS A 36 -2.47 2.75 -2.29
CA LYS A 36 -1.68 3.84 -2.85
C LYS A 36 -2.51 5.04 -3.35
N ASP A 37 -3.76 5.15 -2.89
CA ASP A 37 -4.73 6.12 -3.44
C ASP A 37 -5.43 6.98 -2.38
N ALA A 38 -4.95 7.00 -1.13
CA ALA A 38 -5.48 7.94 -0.16
C ALA A 38 -5.16 9.38 -0.62
N PRO A 39 -6.13 10.31 -0.57
CA PRO A 39 -5.86 11.70 -0.90
C PRO A 39 -4.77 12.25 0.04
N PRO A 40 -3.91 13.16 -0.44
CA PRO A 40 -2.92 13.80 0.41
C PRO A 40 -3.59 14.43 1.64
N ALA A 41 -2.95 14.30 2.80
CA ALA A 41 -3.44 14.92 4.02
C ALA A 41 -3.59 16.44 3.81
N SER A 42 -4.78 16.96 4.14
CA SER A 42 -5.13 18.38 4.08
C SER A 42 -5.76 18.78 5.40
N ILE A 43 -5.22 19.82 6.02
CA ILE A 43 -5.68 20.35 7.31
C ILE A 43 -6.07 21.80 7.06
N SER A 44 -7.35 22.10 7.08
CA SER A 44 -7.87 23.45 6.80
C SER A 44 -7.40 24.02 5.44
N GLY A 45 -7.20 23.16 4.43
CA GLY A 45 -6.70 23.56 3.11
C GLY A 45 -5.17 23.64 3.00
N VAL A 46 -4.44 23.43 4.09
CA VAL A 46 -2.97 23.33 4.11
C VAL A 46 -2.57 21.88 3.84
N TYR A 47 -1.58 21.67 2.96
CA TYR A 47 -1.03 20.36 2.63
C TYR A 47 0.36 20.18 3.25
N PRO A 48 0.50 19.54 4.43
CA PRO A 48 1.79 19.40 5.13
C PRO A 48 2.80 18.51 4.40
N SER A 49 2.38 17.78 3.37
CA SER A 49 3.29 17.00 2.52
C SER A 49 4.04 17.84 1.49
N LEU A 50 3.63 19.11 1.30
CA LEU A 50 4.25 20.06 0.37
C LEU A 50 5.19 21.05 1.06
N THR A 51 5.58 20.85 2.32
CA THR A 51 6.56 21.74 2.97
C THR A 51 7.95 21.52 2.39
N MET A 52 8.68 22.61 2.10
CA MET A 52 10.03 22.55 1.54
C MET A 52 11.07 23.06 2.53
N TYR A 53 12.21 22.37 2.59
CA TYR A 53 13.34 22.73 3.45
C TYR A 53 14.65 22.70 2.67
N ASN A 54 15.56 23.61 3.00
CA ASN A 54 16.94 23.61 2.55
C ASN A 54 17.88 23.83 3.77
N GLU A 55 19.16 24.08 3.53
CA GLU A 55 20.13 24.36 4.61
C GLU A 55 19.83 25.66 5.41
N GLU A 56 18.92 26.50 4.93
CA GLU A 56 18.49 27.74 5.58
C GLU A 56 17.21 27.58 6.41
N GLY A 57 16.58 26.41 6.37
CA GLY A 57 15.34 26.12 7.10
C GLY A 57 14.12 25.99 6.19
N GLU A 58 12.95 26.36 6.73
CA GLU A 58 11.69 26.32 5.99
C GLU A 58 11.68 27.36 4.88
N CYS A 59 11.33 26.94 3.67
CA CYS A 59 11.29 27.80 2.49
C CYS A 59 9.86 28.17 2.11
N GLY A 60 9.66 29.40 1.64
CA GLY A 60 8.37 29.87 1.15
C GLY A 60 8.03 29.31 -0.22
N THR A 61 6.73 29.16 -0.51
CA THR A 61 6.24 28.83 -1.86
C THR A 61 5.89 30.12 -2.60
N GLY A 62 6.58 30.39 -3.71
CA GLY A 62 6.32 31.55 -4.57
C GLY A 62 5.26 31.26 -5.64
N ALA A 63 5.40 30.14 -6.35
CA ALA A 63 4.43 29.71 -7.36
C ALA A 63 4.45 28.19 -7.54
N VAL A 64 3.30 27.63 -7.93
CA VAL A 64 3.15 26.21 -8.27
C VAL A 64 2.70 26.11 -9.72
N VAL A 65 3.44 25.37 -10.55
CA VAL A 65 3.22 25.28 -12.00
C VAL A 65 3.16 23.83 -12.45
N PRO A 66 2.04 23.36 -13.05
CA PRO A 66 2.00 22.07 -13.71
C PRO A 66 2.71 22.15 -15.07
N TRP A 67 3.78 21.37 -15.27
CA TRP A 67 4.53 21.33 -16.54
C TRP A 67 5.18 19.95 -16.76
N ALA A 68 5.19 19.49 -18.02
CA ALA A 68 5.78 18.20 -18.42
C ALA A 68 5.28 16.99 -17.61
N GLY A 69 3.98 16.97 -17.27
CA GLY A 69 3.38 15.87 -16.50
C GLY A 69 3.82 15.81 -15.04
N ARG A 70 4.42 16.89 -14.51
CA ARG A 70 4.88 17.01 -13.12
C ARG A 70 4.43 18.33 -12.52
N LEU A 71 4.41 18.39 -11.19
CA LEU A 71 4.17 19.61 -10.44
C LEU A 71 5.52 20.25 -10.08
N TRP A 72 5.72 21.50 -10.50
CA TRP A 72 6.91 22.28 -10.19
C TRP A 72 6.58 23.37 -9.18
N VAL A 73 7.54 23.67 -8.30
CA VAL A 73 7.40 24.74 -7.32
C VAL A 73 8.58 25.70 -7.43
N ILE A 74 8.27 26.99 -7.54
CA ILE A 74 9.23 28.07 -7.38
C ILE A 74 9.25 28.41 -5.89
N THR A 75 10.41 28.25 -5.26
CA THR A 75 10.61 28.48 -3.82
C THR A 75 11.67 29.54 -3.59
N TYR A 76 11.66 30.17 -2.42
CA TYR A 76 12.65 31.13 -1.99
C TYR A 76 13.06 30.84 -0.56
N GLY A 77 14.34 31.06 -0.25
CA GLY A 77 14.88 30.90 1.10
C GLY A 77 14.26 31.90 2.08
N PRO A 78 14.28 31.61 3.38
CA PRO A 78 13.77 32.53 4.39
C PRO A 78 14.54 33.85 4.37
N HIS A 79 13.84 34.96 4.64
CA HIS A 79 14.47 36.26 4.73
C HIS A 79 15.39 36.31 5.95
N LYS A 80 16.70 36.48 5.74
CA LYS A 80 17.67 36.72 6.81
C LYS A 80 17.87 38.24 6.97
N PRO A 81 17.53 38.83 8.14
CA PRO A 81 17.77 40.25 8.41
C PRO A 81 19.27 40.56 8.55
#